data_AF-A0A355TUD9-F1
#
_entry.id   AF-A0A355TUD9-F1
#
_cell.length_a   1.000
_cell.length_b   1.000
_cell.length_c   1.000
_cell.angle_alpha   90.00
_cell.angle_beta   90.00
_cell.angle_gamma   90.00
#
_symmetry.space_group_name_H-M   'P 1'
#
loop_
_entity.id
_entity.type
_entity.pdbx_description
1 polymer ?
#
loop_
_entity_poly.entity_id
_entity_poly.type
_entity_poly.pdbx_seq_one_letter_code
_entity_poly.pdbx_strand_id
1 'polypeptide(L)'
;MLRLQNGQVLKDMADLLGVSSAFLSAVENGKKKMPSDWYEKLRESYGLNDEQYDNLKQLAMESQKTISLNLEDTSDSKRQLAATFARQFNDLDESVCGRIMDILERRRKKGK
;
A
#
# COMPACT_ATOMS: atom_id res chain seq x y z
N MET A 1 -3.28 -8.13 -12.84
CA MET A 1 -3.39 -6.66 -12.93
C MET A 1 -4.60 -6.29 -13.78
N LEU A 2 -5.41 -5.30 -13.38
CA LEU A 2 -6.72 -4.99 -13.99
C LEU A 2 -6.70 -4.75 -15.50
N ARG A 3 -5.69 -4.04 -16.05
CA ARG A 3 -5.61 -3.84 -17.51
C ARG A 3 -5.41 -5.13 -18.31
N LEU A 4 -4.67 -6.10 -17.77
CA LEU A 4 -4.44 -7.38 -18.42
C LEU A 4 -5.73 -8.21 -18.51
N GLN A 5 -6.59 -8.09 -17.50
CA GLN A 5 -7.91 -8.73 -17.48
C GLN A 5 -8.88 -8.11 -18.49
N ASN A 6 -8.66 -6.83 -18.83
CA ASN A 6 -9.48 -6.08 -19.79
C ASN A 6 -8.84 -5.96 -21.18
N GLY A 7 -7.76 -6.71 -21.47
CA GLY A 7 -7.09 -6.68 -22.77
C GLY A 7 -6.43 -5.34 -23.13
N GLN A 8 -6.22 -4.46 -22.17
CA GLN A 8 -5.71 -3.10 -22.39
C GLN A 8 -4.19 -3.06 -22.37
N VAL A 9 -3.61 -2.28 -23.30
CA VAL A 9 -2.17 -2.03 -23.30
C VAL A 9 -1.80 -1.04 -22.19
N LEU A 10 -0.51 -0.99 -21.84
CA LEU A 10 0.01 -0.13 -20.77
C LEU A 10 -0.34 1.34 -21.02
N LYS A 11 -0.33 1.76 -22.28
CA LYS A 11 -0.64 3.13 -22.69
C LYS A 11 -2.10 3.51 -22.37
N ASP A 12 -3.07 2.65 -22.69
CA ASP A 12 -4.50 2.95 -22.49
C ASP A 12 -4.82 3.22 -21.02
N MET A 13 -4.29 2.39 -20.12
CA MET A 13 -4.48 2.58 -18.68
C MET A 13 -3.69 3.78 -18.14
N ALA A 14 -2.52 4.08 -18.71
CA ALA A 14 -1.74 5.25 -18.33
C ALA A 14 -2.47 6.55 -18.71
N ASP A 15 -3.04 6.59 -19.92
CA ASP A 15 -3.86 7.70 -20.41
C ASP A 15 -5.13 7.85 -19.56
N LEU A 16 -5.82 6.75 -19.23
CA LEU A 16 -6.98 6.74 -18.33
C LEU A 16 -6.67 7.34 -16.95
N LEU A 17 -5.51 7.01 -16.39
CA LEU A 17 -5.09 7.45 -15.05
C LEU A 17 -4.42 8.84 -15.08
N GLY A 18 -4.16 9.40 -16.26
CA GLY A 18 -3.49 10.68 -16.46
C GLY A 18 -2.01 10.67 -16.08
N VAL A 19 -1.32 9.55 -16.28
CA VAL A 19 0.10 9.37 -15.93
C VAL A 19 0.93 8.82 -17.09
N SER A 20 2.25 8.82 -16.96
CA SER A 20 3.11 8.17 -17.95
C SER A 20 3.09 6.65 -17.83
N SER A 21 3.23 5.95 -18.96
CA SER A 21 3.37 4.49 -18.99
C SER A 21 4.53 3.98 -18.11
N ALA A 22 5.62 4.76 -18.01
CA ALA A 22 6.74 4.45 -17.13
C ALA A 22 6.35 4.53 -15.65
N PHE A 23 5.53 5.51 -15.26
CA PHE A 23 5.01 5.61 -13.90
C PHE A 23 4.05 4.48 -13.58
N LEU A 24 3.13 4.16 -14.50
CA LEU A 24 2.22 3.02 -14.35
C LEU A 24 3.01 1.71 -14.17
N SER A 25 3.97 1.43 -15.05
CA SER A 25 4.89 0.28 -14.92
C SER A 25 5.64 0.26 -13.57
N ALA A 26 6.03 1.44 -13.10
CA ALA A 26 6.47 1.78 -11.75
C ALA A 26 5.66 1.07 -10.64
N VAL A 27 4.36 1.34 -10.70
CA VAL A 27 3.36 0.90 -9.73
C VAL A 27 3.04 -0.59 -9.89
N GLU A 28 2.83 -1.10 -11.12
CA GLU A 28 2.49 -2.52 -11.32
C GLU A 28 3.60 -3.48 -10.85
N ASN A 29 4.86 -3.04 -10.92
CA ASN A 29 6.03 -3.80 -10.47
C ASN A 29 6.35 -3.62 -8.97
N GLY A 30 5.50 -2.89 -8.24
CA GLY A 30 5.65 -2.63 -6.81
C GLY A 30 6.80 -1.68 -6.45
N LYS A 31 7.38 -0.98 -7.44
CA LYS A 31 8.49 -0.02 -7.23
C LYS A 31 8.00 1.35 -6.76
N LYS A 32 6.74 1.69 -7.05
CA LYS A 32 6.09 2.91 -6.57
C LYS A 32 4.76 2.57 -5.92
N LYS A 33 4.40 3.35 -4.89
CA LYS A 33 3.10 3.27 -4.24
C LYS A 33 2.00 3.68 -5.22
N MET A 34 0.90 2.95 -5.24
CA MET A 34 -0.28 3.35 -6.00
C MET A 34 -0.88 4.62 -5.38
N PRO A 35 -1.07 5.70 -6.16
CA PRO A 35 -1.77 6.90 -5.69
C PRO A 35 -3.17 6.59 -5.18
N SER A 36 -3.62 7.28 -4.14
CA SER A 36 -4.92 7.01 -3.51
C SER A 36 -6.11 7.39 -4.39
N ASP A 37 -5.94 8.36 -5.30
CA ASP A 37 -6.96 8.75 -6.26
C ASP A 37 -7.20 7.68 -7.35
N TRP A 38 -6.26 6.76 -7.55
CA TRP A 38 -6.42 5.68 -8.53
C TRP A 38 -7.47 4.66 -8.10
N TYR A 39 -7.66 4.40 -6.81
CA TYR A 39 -8.66 3.44 -6.35
C TYR A 39 -10.06 3.84 -6.85
N GLU A 40 -10.43 5.11 -6.68
CA GLU A 40 -11.71 5.67 -7.13
C GLU A 40 -11.80 5.67 -8.66
N LYS A 41 -10.77 6.19 -9.36
CA LYS A 41 -10.74 6.20 -10.83
C LYS A 41 -10.89 4.82 -11.45
N LEU A 42 -10.21 3.81 -10.89
CA LEU A 42 -10.29 2.43 -11.35
C LEU A 42 -11.67 1.82 -11.03
N ARG A 43 -12.24 2.13 -9.86
CA ARG A 43 -13.60 1.70 -9.51
C ARG A 43 -14.61 2.20 -10.53
N GLU A 44 -14.59 3.49 -10.84
CA GLU A 44 -15.50 4.12 -11.79
C GLU A 44 -15.28 3.61 -13.21
N SER A 45 -14.03 3.54 -13.68
CA SER A 45 -13.70 3.20 -15.06
C SER A 45 -13.99 1.74 -15.42
N TYR A 46 -13.82 0.82 -14.45
CA TYR A 46 -14.05 -0.62 -14.65
C TYR A 46 -15.36 -1.12 -14.03
N GLY A 47 -16.16 -0.23 -13.43
CA GLY A 47 -17.43 -0.59 -12.79
C GLY A 47 -17.25 -1.61 -11.66
N LEU A 48 -16.18 -1.47 -10.86
CA LEU A 48 -15.86 -2.44 -9.80
C LEU A 48 -16.93 -2.41 -8.72
N ASN A 49 -17.40 -3.59 -8.32
CA ASN A 49 -18.24 -3.74 -7.13
C ASN A 49 -17.41 -3.60 -5.84
N ASP A 50 -18.06 -3.54 -4.68
CA ASP A 50 -17.38 -3.32 -3.40
C ASP A 50 -16.33 -4.41 -3.09
N GLU A 51 -16.63 -5.67 -3.41
CA GLU A 51 -15.71 -6.80 -3.21
C GLU A 51 -14.46 -6.67 -4.10
N GLN A 52 -14.63 -6.32 -5.37
CA GLN A 52 -13.54 -6.10 -6.32
C GLN A 52 -12.70 -4.88 -5.95
N TYR A 53 -13.33 -3.84 -5.41
CA TYR A 53 -12.67 -2.65 -4.92
C TYR A 53 -11.81 -2.92 -3.67
N ASP A 54 -12.32 -3.70 -2.72
CA ASP A 54 -11.56 -4.13 -1.55
C ASP A 54 -10.42 -5.08 -1.94
N ASN A 55 -10.67 -5.99 -2.87
CA ASN A 55 -9.62 -6.85 -3.43
C ASN A 55 -8.53 -6.02 -4.15
N LEU A 56 -8.90 -4.99 -4.90
CA LEU A 56 -7.94 -4.06 -5.51
C LEU A 56 -7.07 -3.38 -4.44
N LYS A 57 -7.67 -2.91 -3.34
CA LYS A 57 -6.93 -2.32 -2.22
C LYS A 57 -5.96 -3.31 -1.60
N GLN A 58 -6.43 -4.53 -1.34
CA GLN A 58 -5.61 -5.58 -0.75
C GLN A 58 -4.42 -5.94 -1.66
N LEU A 59 -4.66 -6.21 -2.94
CA LEU A 59 -3.61 -6.54 -3.90
C LEU A 59 -2.62 -5.38 -4.11
N ALA A 60 -3.10 -4.13 -4.08
CA ALA A 60 -2.24 -2.96 -4.15
C ALA A 60 -1.37 -2.78 -2.90
N MET A 61 -1.81 -3.28 -1.74
CA MET A 61 -1.01 -3.33 -0.51
C MET A 61 -0.02 -4.49 -0.55
N GLU A 62 -0.43 -5.69 -0.97
CA GLU A 62 0.44 -6.87 -1.05
C GLU A 62 1.57 -6.71 -2.08
N SER A 63 1.29 -6.02 -3.19
CA SER A 63 2.29 -5.75 -4.23
C SER A 63 3.27 -4.62 -3.88
N GLN A 64 3.01 -3.84 -2.82
CA GLN A 64 3.94 -2.79 -2.39
C GLN A 64 5.18 -3.39 -1.75
N LYS A 65 6.34 -3.13 -2.36
CA LYS A 65 7.65 -3.51 -1.81
C LYS A 65 8.14 -2.54 -0.73
N THR A 66 7.41 -1.45 -0.51
CA THR A 66 7.80 -0.39 0.42
C THR A 66 6.57 0.15 1.11
N ILE A 67 6.61 0.14 2.44
CA ILE A 67 5.61 0.78 3.29
C ILE A 67 6.20 2.13 3.73
N SER A 68 5.47 3.22 3.49
CA SER A 68 5.84 4.56 3.94
C SER A 68 4.99 4.99 5.13
N LEU A 69 5.64 5.52 6.17
CA LEU A 69 4.99 6.12 7.32
C LEU A 69 5.05 7.64 7.19
N ASN A 70 3.90 8.33 7.25
CA ASN A 70 3.92 9.79 7.34
C ASN A 70 4.32 10.19 8.76
N LEU A 71 5.37 11.01 8.87
CA LEU A 71 5.88 11.51 10.15
C LEU A 71 5.51 12.97 10.40
N GLU A 72 4.80 13.65 9.49
CA GLU A 72 4.23 14.99 9.71
C GLU A 72 3.39 14.99 10.99
N ASP A 73 3.54 16.04 11.81
CA ASP A 73 2.85 16.23 13.09
C ASP A 73 2.97 15.07 14.11
N THR A 74 3.95 14.18 13.96
CA THR A 74 4.25 13.13 14.94
C THR A 74 5.23 13.61 16.01
N SER A 75 5.02 13.14 17.24
CA SER A 75 5.91 13.41 18.38
C SER A 75 7.31 12.81 18.16
N ASP A 76 8.32 13.42 18.78
CA ASP A 76 9.71 12.94 18.70
C ASP A 76 9.85 11.46 19.09
N SER A 77 9.09 11.02 20.08
CA SER A 77 9.02 9.62 20.50
C SER A 77 8.54 8.68 19.38
N LYS A 78 7.53 9.08 18.61
CA LYS A 78 7.02 8.30 17.47
C LYS A 78 8.00 8.30 16.31
N ARG A 79 8.66 9.43 16.05
CA ARG A 79 9.72 9.54 15.03
C ARG A 79 10.91 8.65 15.36
N GLN A 80 11.37 8.67 16.61
CA GLN A 80 12.48 7.83 17.07
C GLN A 80 12.12 6.34 16.98
N LEU A 81 10.89 5.97 17.34
CA LEU A 81 10.39 4.61 17.20
C LEU A 81 10.41 4.16 15.74
N ALA A 82 9.83 4.95 14.83
CA ALA A 82 9.80 4.63 13.40
C ALA A 82 11.21 4.48 12.81
N ALA A 83 12.13 5.39 13.14
CA ALA A 83 13.51 5.34 12.64
C ALA A 83 14.30 4.14 13.20
N THR A 84 14.06 3.78 14.46
CA THR A 84 14.71 2.61 15.08
C THR A 84 14.17 1.32 14.50
N PHE A 85 12.85 1.23 14.36
CA PHE A 85 12.18 0.09 13.74
C PHE A 85 12.65 -0.12 12.31
N ALA A 86 12.70 0.93 11.48
CA ALA A 86 13.15 0.83 10.09
C ALA A 86 14.60 0.32 9.97
N ARG A 87 15.51 0.74 10.87
CA ARG A 87 16.90 0.28 10.88
C ARG A 87 17.05 -1.19 11.27
N GLN A 88 16.24 -1.65 12.21
CA GLN A 88 16.32 -3.02 12.74
C GLN A 88 15.41 -4.01 12.02
N PHE A 89 14.52 -3.52 11.13
CA PHE A 89 13.45 -4.32 10.53
C PHE A 89 13.94 -5.63 9.92
N ASN A 90 15.05 -5.59 9.17
CA ASN A 90 15.60 -6.77 8.49
C ASN A 90 16.26 -7.78 9.45
N ASP A 91 16.57 -7.35 10.68
CA ASP A 91 17.25 -8.17 11.69
C ASP A 91 16.26 -8.75 12.73
N LEU A 92 14.96 -8.47 12.59
CA LEU A 92 13.95 -8.98 13.52
C LEU A 92 13.66 -10.46 13.24
N ASP A 93 13.77 -11.29 14.27
CA ASP A 93 13.33 -12.68 14.22
C ASP A 93 11.80 -12.81 14.41
N GLU A 94 11.26 -13.98 14.08
CA GLU A 94 9.82 -14.26 14.17
C GLU A 94 9.27 -14.10 15.59
N SER A 95 10.06 -14.39 16.62
CA SER A 95 9.66 -14.26 18.03
C SER A 95 9.48 -12.80 18.42
N VAL A 96 10.41 -11.94 18.02
CA VAL A 96 10.35 -10.49 18.23
C VAL A 96 9.19 -9.89 17.43
N CYS A 97 8.99 -10.32 16.18
CA CYS A 97 7.84 -9.92 15.37
C CYS A 97 6.51 -10.25 16.07
N GLY A 98 6.36 -11.47 16.60
CA GLY A 98 5.16 -11.88 17.35
C GLY A 98 4.91 -11.01 18.59
N ARG A 99 5.97 -10.70 19.35
CA ARG A 99 5.87 -9.82 20.54
C ARG A 99 5.48 -8.39 20.19
N ILE A 100 6.04 -7.83 19.11
CA ILE A 100 5.69 -6.49 18.65
C ILE A 100 4.22 -6.46 18.22
N MET A 101 3.76 -7.46 17.46
CA MET A 101 2.37 -7.56 17.03
C MET A 101 1.41 -7.63 18.22
N ASP A 102 1.74 -8.45 19.22
CA ASP A 102 1.01 -8.54 20.49
C ASP A 102 0.86 -7.19 21.19
N ILE A 103 1.94 -6.40 21.26
CA ILE A 103 1.92 -5.07 21.89
C ILE A 103 0.97 -4.13 21.13
N LEU A 104 1.02 -4.16 19.79
CA LEU A 104 0.20 -3.30 18.93
C LEU A 104 -1.29 -3.71 18.97
N GLU A 105 -1.60 -5.00 18.95
CA GLU A 105 -2.98 -5.51 18.95
C GLU A 105 -3.66 -5.40 20.32
N ARG A 106 -2.92 -5.57 21.43
CA ARG A 106 -3.46 -5.40 22.80
C ARG A 106 -4.02 -4.01 23.04
N ARG A 107 -3.50 -2.98 22.34
CA ARG A 107 -4.06 -1.61 22.38
C ARG A 107 -5.39 -1.49 21.66
N ARG A 108 -5.60 -2.23 20.56
CA ARG A 108 -6.85 -2.20 19.78
C ARG A 108 -8.05 -2.78 20.55
N LYS A 109 -7.81 -3.72 21.47
CA LYS A 109 -8.87 -4.33 22.31
C LYS A 109 -9.30 -3.48 23.52
N LYS A 110 -8.52 -2.48 23.95
CA LYS A 110 -8.88 -1.61 25.09
C LYS A 110 -9.71 -0.38 24.71
N GLY A 111 -10.00 -0.19 23.43
CA GLY A 111 -10.81 0.93 22.91
C GLY A 111 -12.15 0.50 22.30
N LYS A 112 -12.64 -0.70 22.61
CA LYS A 112 -14.01 -1.14 22.33
C LYS A 112 -14.76 -1.29 23.64
#